data_AF-F4NYK9-F1
#
_entry.id   AF-F4NYK9-F1
#
_cell.length_a   1.000
_cell.length_b   1.000
_cell.length_c   1.000
_cell.angle_alpha   90.00
_cell.angle_beta   90.00
_cell.angle_gamma   90.00
#
_symmetry.space_group_name_H-M   'P 1'
#
loop_
_entity.id
_entity.type
_entity.pdbx_description
1 polymer ?
#
loop_
_entity_poly.entity_id
_entity_poly.type
_entity_poly.pdbx_seq_one_letter_code
_entity_poly.pdbx_strand_id
1 'polypeptide(L)'
;MNGAVENAVTWDLGSLTEDYQFATSAWQMGYKCGKIPALVREQSPIDLIGFLKQRRRWYVGIRRLPMLLPKIWAAFWTLGIFALYGTIASVFLGIWIPLGTPRWFGLLKDFSFVTFIYLYLLGIFIQEVDRKTNPIMIFLRLIVTAVLQFIACVIEAMAIMYGIIFPPADFDVIRK
;
A
#
# COMPACT_ATOMS: atom_id res chain seq x y z
N MET A 1 28.08 3.06 -8.01
CA MET A 1 27.48 3.48 -6.71
C MET A 1 28.49 3.15 -5.64
N ASN A 2 28.99 4.13 -4.87
CA ASN A 2 30.19 3.96 -4.05
C ASN A 2 29.92 3.45 -2.62
N GLY A 3 28.81 2.76 -2.37
CA GLY A 3 28.48 2.16 -1.05
C GLY A 3 28.46 3.12 0.15
N ALA A 4 28.68 4.42 -0.03
CA ALA A 4 28.97 5.36 1.06
C ALA A 4 27.82 5.51 2.06
N VAL A 5 26.58 5.46 1.56
CA VAL A 5 25.38 5.47 2.41
C VAL A 5 25.22 4.14 3.13
N GLU A 6 25.44 3.02 2.45
CA GLU A 6 25.34 1.67 3.04
C GLU A 6 26.38 1.46 4.15
N ASN A 7 27.60 1.93 3.94
CA ASN A 7 28.67 1.87 4.95
C ASN A 7 28.41 2.79 6.15
N ALA A 8 27.68 3.90 5.96
CA ALA A 8 27.38 4.86 7.02
C ALA A 8 26.16 4.45 7.86
N VAL A 9 25.11 3.94 7.21
CA VAL A 9 23.85 3.57 7.87
C VAL A 9 23.86 2.14 8.37
N THR A 10 24.49 1.23 7.61
CA THR A 10 24.46 -0.23 7.79
C THR A 10 23.04 -0.84 7.71
N TRP A 11 22.97 -2.16 7.52
CA TRP A 11 21.73 -2.90 7.27
C TRP A 11 21.20 -3.63 8.52
N ASP A 12 22.04 -3.91 9.52
CA ASP A 12 21.68 -4.63 10.76
C ASP A 12 20.92 -3.75 11.78
N LEU A 13 19.72 -3.30 11.41
CA LEU A 13 18.89 -2.43 12.25
C LEU A 13 17.77 -3.17 13.01
N GLY A 14 17.63 -4.48 12.79
CA GLY A 14 16.73 -5.35 13.56
C GLY A 14 15.23 -5.12 13.34
N SER A 15 14.83 -4.50 12.23
CA SER A 15 13.43 -4.18 11.91
C SER A 15 12.81 -5.12 10.89
N LEU A 16 11.49 -5.32 11.02
CA LEU A 16 10.65 -6.02 10.04
C LEU A 16 10.57 -5.32 8.67
N THR A 17 10.91 -4.02 8.63
CA THR A 17 10.97 -3.18 7.43
C THR A 17 12.32 -2.47 7.40
N GLU A 18 13.37 -3.27 7.22
CA GLU A 18 14.77 -2.87 7.21
C GLU A 18 15.06 -1.81 6.13
N ASP A 19 14.51 -1.98 4.93
CA ASP A 19 14.55 -1.04 3.81
C ASP A 19 14.03 0.35 4.18
N TYR A 20 12.89 0.40 4.86
CA TYR A 20 12.25 1.63 5.28
C TYR A 20 13.00 2.28 6.45
N GLN A 21 13.56 1.48 7.37
CA GLN A 21 14.41 2.00 8.45
C GLN A 21 15.73 2.56 7.93
N PHE A 22 16.35 1.89 6.97
CA PHE A 22 17.57 2.33 6.31
C PHE A 22 17.35 3.69 5.65
N ALA A 23 16.29 3.83 4.85
CA ALA A 23 15.99 5.07 4.14
C ALA A 23 15.73 6.25 5.10
N THR A 24 15.01 6.00 6.19
CA THR A 24 14.69 7.02 7.19
C THR A 24 15.89 7.40 8.06
N SER A 25 16.77 6.44 8.37
CA SER A 25 18.04 6.71 9.06
C SER A 25 19.01 7.49 8.18
N ALA A 26 19.11 7.15 6.89
CA ALA A 26 19.88 7.91 5.91
C ALA A 26 19.39 9.37 5.82
N TRP A 27 18.07 9.58 5.82
CA TRP A 27 17.48 10.91 5.81
C TRP A 27 17.86 11.74 7.06
N GLN A 28 17.87 11.11 8.24
CA GLN A 28 18.30 11.77 9.49
C GLN A 28 19.76 12.19 9.45
N MET A 29 20.62 11.47 8.74
CA MET A 29 22.03 11.81 8.53
C MET A 29 22.24 12.88 7.45
N GLY A 30 21.17 13.44 6.89
CA GLY A 30 21.24 14.51 5.88
C GLY A 30 21.42 14.00 4.45
N TYR A 31 21.37 12.68 4.21
CA TYR A 31 21.36 12.15 2.85
C TYR A 31 20.03 12.47 2.17
N LYS A 32 20.11 12.80 0.88
CA LYS A 32 18.94 13.09 0.05
C LYS A 32 18.59 11.89 -0.82
N CYS A 33 17.32 11.51 -0.82
CA CYS A 33 16.81 10.50 -1.74
C CYS A 33 16.51 11.13 -3.10
N GLY A 34 17.10 10.57 -4.16
CA GLY A 34 16.76 10.89 -5.55
C GLY A 34 15.76 9.88 -6.11
N LYS A 35 14.88 10.32 -7.02
CA LYS A 35 14.04 9.42 -7.80
C LYS A 35 14.70 9.15 -9.14
N ILE A 36 14.93 7.89 -9.47
CA ILE A 36 15.40 7.47 -10.79
C ILE A 36 14.14 7.18 -11.63
N PRO A 37 13.98 7.80 -12.81
CA PRO A 37 12.84 7.53 -13.70
C PRO A 37 13.03 6.17 -14.38
N ALA A 38 12.83 5.10 -13.62
CA ALA A 38 12.94 3.72 -14.07
C ALA A 38 11.70 2.94 -13.62
N LEU A 39 11.37 1.90 -14.38
CA LEU A 39 10.30 0.96 -14.05
C LEU A 39 10.89 -0.29 -13.43
N VAL A 40 10.42 -0.65 -12.25
CA VAL A 40 10.77 -1.89 -11.56
C VAL A 40 9.59 -2.85 -11.65
N ARG A 41 9.85 -4.09 -12.05
CA ARG A 41 8.84 -5.17 -12.11
C ARG A 41 9.14 -6.17 -11.01
N GLU A 42 8.36 -6.11 -9.94
CA GLU A 42 8.44 -7.07 -8.84
C GLU A 42 7.36 -8.14 -8.98
N GLN A 43 7.67 -9.37 -8.58
CA GLN A 43 6.71 -10.45 -8.55
C GLN A 43 5.88 -10.38 -7.26
N SER A 44 4.56 -10.23 -7.40
CA SER A 44 3.64 -10.31 -6.27
C SER A 44 3.55 -11.72 -5.69
N PRO A 45 3.18 -11.88 -4.41
CA PRO A 45 2.90 -13.19 -3.83
C PRO A 45 1.84 -13.95 -4.65
N ILE A 46 2.07 -15.24 -4.85
CA ILE A 46 1.16 -16.10 -5.61
C ILE A 46 -0.08 -16.47 -4.77
N ASP A 47 0.09 -16.57 -3.45
CA ASP A 47 -0.95 -17.00 -2.51
C ASP A 47 -1.58 -15.83 -1.73
N LEU A 48 -2.88 -15.92 -1.48
CA LEU A 48 -3.63 -14.96 -0.64
C LEU A 48 -3.05 -14.86 0.77
N ILE A 49 -2.69 -16.00 1.37
CA ILE A 49 -2.08 -16.04 2.71
C ILE A 49 -0.71 -15.33 2.68
N GLY A 50 0.07 -15.53 1.60
CA GLY A 50 1.34 -14.85 1.40
C GLY A 50 1.15 -13.32 1.32
N PHE A 51 0.15 -12.87 0.58
CA PHE A 51 -0.22 -11.46 0.49
C PHE A 51 -0.61 -10.86 1.85
N LEU A 52 -1.47 -11.54 2.62
CA LEU A 52 -1.87 -11.11 3.96
C LEU A 52 -0.67 -11.00 4.90
N LYS A 53 0.22 -12.00 4.91
CA LYS A 53 1.44 -11.99 5.72
C LYS A 53 2.37 -10.84 5.32
N GLN A 54 2.54 -10.59 4.02
CA GLN A 54 3.38 -9.50 3.51
C GLN A 54 2.88 -8.13 3.97
N ARG A 55 1.58 -7.84 3.79
CA ARG A 55 0.97 -6.56 4.18
C ARG A 55 0.95 -6.36 5.70
N ARG A 56 0.68 -7.42 6.46
CA ARG A 56 0.79 -7.42 7.93
C ARG A 56 2.21 -7.06 8.39
N ARG A 57 3.23 -7.66 7.79
CA ARG A 57 4.64 -7.38 8.12
C ARG A 57 5.00 -5.92 7.86
N TRP A 58 4.61 -5.37 6.70
CA TRP A 58 4.87 -3.96 6.36
C TRP A 58 4.21 -3.01 7.34
N TYR A 59 2.92 -3.21 7.62
CA TYR A 59 2.18 -2.35 8.54
C TYR A 59 2.79 -2.36 9.96
N VAL A 60 3.06 -3.55 10.52
CA VAL A 60 3.62 -3.66 11.87
C VAL A 60 5.07 -3.18 11.93
N GLY A 61 5.87 -3.45 10.90
CA GLY A 61 7.24 -2.96 10.80
C GLY A 61 7.32 -1.43 10.84
N ILE A 62 6.55 -0.74 9.98
CA ILE A 62 6.50 0.73 9.97
C ILE A 62 6.05 1.28 11.33
N ARG A 63 5.04 0.66 11.95
CA ARG A 63 4.52 1.11 13.26
C ARG A 63 5.51 0.92 14.41
N ARG A 64 6.38 -0.10 14.35
CA ARG A 64 7.39 -0.40 15.39
C ARG A 64 8.63 0.48 15.29
N LEU A 65 8.85 1.18 14.18
CA LEU A 65 10.00 2.07 14.06
C LEU A 65 9.96 3.17 15.11
N PRO A 66 11.13 3.57 15.66
CA PRO A 66 11.18 4.56 16.74
C PRO A 66 10.79 5.97 16.26
N MET A 67 10.96 6.26 14.97
CA MET A 67 10.79 7.58 14.35
C MET A 67 9.33 8.03 14.25
N LEU A 68 9.09 9.34 14.42
CA LEU A 68 7.75 9.92 14.40
C LEU A 68 7.09 9.86 13.01
N LEU A 69 7.83 10.19 11.95
CA LEU A 69 7.28 10.28 10.60
C LEU A 69 6.70 8.94 10.11
N PRO A 70 7.41 7.79 10.23
CA PRO A 70 6.83 6.45 10.02
C PRO A 70 5.49 6.21 10.75
N LYS A 71 5.41 6.59 12.03
CA LYS A 71 4.20 6.40 12.84
C LYS A 71 3.03 7.22 12.32
N ILE A 72 3.27 8.45 11.88
CA ILE A 72 2.25 9.30 11.26
C ILE A 72 1.73 8.64 9.98
N TRP A 73 2.61 8.13 9.11
CA TRP A 73 2.20 7.44 7.90
C TRP A 73 1.41 6.15 8.18
N ALA A 74 1.83 5.36 9.16
CA ALA A 74 1.07 4.19 9.60
C ALA A 74 -0.30 4.57 10.17
N ALA A 75 -0.42 5.71 10.86
CA ALA A 75 -1.70 6.24 11.34
C ALA A 75 -2.62 6.62 10.18
N PHE A 76 -2.12 7.31 9.14
CA PHE A 76 -2.90 7.60 7.93
C PHE A 76 -3.35 6.33 7.20
N TRP A 77 -2.48 5.31 7.11
CA TRP A 77 -2.85 4.02 6.52
C TRP A 77 -4.00 3.35 7.31
N THR A 78 -3.90 3.37 8.65
CA THR A 78 -4.95 2.84 9.54
C THR A 78 -6.26 3.62 9.38
N LEU A 79 -6.19 4.95 9.31
CA LEU A 79 -7.35 5.81 9.12
C LEU A 79 -8.05 5.53 7.78
N GLY A 80 -7.28 5.32 6.70
CA GLY A 80 -7.83 4.94 5.39
C GLY A 80 -8.61 3.62 5.44
N ILE A 81 -8.17 2.67 6.25
CA ILE A 81 -8.85 1.37 6.42
C ILE A 81 -10.12 1.51 7.25
N PHE A 82 -10.09 2.30 8.32
CA PHE A 82 -11.31 2.63 9.06
C PHE A 82 -12.33 3.35 8.18
N ALA A 83 -11.87 4.26 7.33
CA ALA A 83 -12.73 4.91 6.34
C ALA A 83 -13.33 3.88 5.36
N LEU A 84 -12.56 2.89 4.89
CA LEU A 84 -13.08 1.81 4.04
C LEU A 84 -14.16 0.97 4.76
N TYR A 85 -13.95 0.57 6.01
CA TYR A 85 -14.98 -0.11 6.80
C TYR A 85 -16.25 0.74 6.94
N GLY A 86 -16.09 2.04 7.21
CA GLY A 86 -17.18 2.99 7.25
C GLY A 86 -17.91 3.11 5.91
N THR A 87 -17.19 3.13 4.79
CA THR A 87 -17.78 3.15 3.43
C THR A 87 -18.58 1.88 3.16
N ILE A 88 -18.04 0.71 3.48
CA ILE A 88 -18.73 -0.57 3.29
C ILE A 88 -20.03 -0.58 4.13
N ALA A 89 -19.93 -0.24 5.42
CA ALA A 89 -21.09 -0.17 6.30
C ALA A 89 -22.14 0.85 5.80
N SER A 90 -21.69 2.03 5.36
CA SER A 90 -22.55 3.09 4.82
C SER A 90 -23.30 2.66 3.56
N VAL A 91 -22.65 1.93 2.65
CA VAL A 91 -23.31 1.39 1.45
C VAL A 91 -24.43 0.42 1.82
N PHE A 92 -24.19 -0.49 2.77
CA PHE A 92 -25.23 -1.43 3.21
C PHE A 92 -26.35 -0.74 3.98
N LEU A 93 -26.03 0.15 4.93
CA LEU A 93 -27.02 0.88 5.71
C LEU A 93 -27.84 1.85 4.85
N GLY A 94 -27.24 2.44 3.83
CA GLY A 94 -27.91 3.35 2.89
C GLY A 94 -29.01 2.70 2.06
N ILE A 95 -29.03 1.37 1.95
CA ILE A 95 -30.16 0.63 1.34
C ILE A 95 -31.41 0.72 2.21
N TRP A 96 -31.24 0.75 3.54
CA TRP A 96 -32.33 0.72 4.52
C TRP A 96 -32.67 2.10 5.06
N ILE A 97 -31.67 2.99 5.17
CA ILE A 97 -31.80 4.31 5.77
C ILE A 97 -31.32 5.36 4.75
N PRO A 98 -32.24 5.95 3.96
CA PRO A 98 -31.89 6.97 2.96
C PRO A 98 -31.68 8.34 3.63
N LEU A 99 -30.67 8.44 4.49
CA LEU A 99 -30.16 9.73 4.94
C LEU A 99 -29.34 10.31 3.78
N GLY A 100 -29.85 11.36 3.14
CA GLY A 100 -29.15 12.02 2.05
C GLY A 100 -27.73 12.43 2.45
N THR A 101 -26.74 12.16 1.59
CA THR A 101 -25.37 12.59 1.82
C THR A 101 -25.20 14.06 1.41
N PRO A 102 -24.62 14.94 2.26
CA PRO A 102 -24.35 16.32 1.88
C PRO A 102 -23.50 16.39 0.60
N ARG A 103 -23.90 17.26 -0.36
CA ARG A 103 -23.27 17.31 -1.69
C ARG A 103 -21.77 17.62 -1.66
N TRP A 104 -21.31 18.46 -0.74
CA TRP A 104 -19.89 18.77 -0.58
C TRP A 104 -19.08 17.54 -0.15
N PHE A 105 -19.63 16.71 0.73
CA PHE A 105 -18.99 15.48 1.18
C PHE A 105 -19.00 14.42 0.07
N GLY A 106 -20.10 14.32 -0.66
CA GLY A 106 -20.21 13.50 -1.86
C GLY A 106 -19.11 13.83 -2.88
N LEU A 107 -18.92 15.12 -3.19
CA LEU A 107 -17.89 15.58 -4.12
C LEU A 107 -16.47 15.19 -3.68
N LEU A 108 -16.13 15.39 -2.39
CA LEU A 108 -14.81 15.02 -1.86
C LEU A 108 -14.57 13.50 -1.92
N LYS A 109 -15.60 12.72 -1.56
CA LYS A 109 -15.56 11.26 -1.62
C LYS A 109 -15.38 10.79 -3.07
N ASP A 110 -16.14 11.34 -4.01
CA ASP A 110 -16.08 10.97 -5.43
C ASP A 110 -14.73 11.36 -6.04
N PHE A 111 -14.20 12.55 -5.72
CA PHE A 111 -12.86 12.96 -6.14
C PHE A 111 -11.78 12.00 -5.62
N SER A 112 -11.84 11.63 -4.34
CA SER A 112 -10.90 10.66 -3.74
C SER A 112 -11.00 9.30 -4.42
N PHE A 113 -12.22 8.81 -4.67
CA PHE A 113 -12.49 7.53 -5.31
C PHE A 113 -12.00 7.49 -6.77
N VAL A 114 -12.31 8.54 -7.55
CA VAL A 114 -11.83 8.66 -8.94
C VAL A 114 -10.32 8.74 -8.98
N THR A 115 -9.70 9.55 -8.11
CA THR A 115 -8.24 9.64 -8.02
C THR A 115 -7.61 8.29 -7.69
N PHE A 116 -8.19 7.55 -6.75
CA PHE A 116 -7.73 6.22 -6.37
C PHE A 116 -7.75 5.26 -7.56
N ILE A 117 -8.90 5.11 -8.23
CA ILE A 117 -9.02 4.22 -9.40
C ILE A 117 -8.08 4.66 -10.52
N TYR A 118 -8.04 5.95 -10.81
CA TYR A 118 -7.20 6.53 -11.86
C TYR A 118 -5.73 6.18 -11.68
N LEU A 119 -5.18 6.33 -10.46
CA LEU A 119 -3.77 6.03 -10.19
C LEU A 119 -3.42 4.56 -10.42
N TYR A 120 -4.31 3.63 -10.04
CA TYR A 120 -4.08 2.20 -10.30
C TYR A 120 -4.18 1.85 -11.78
N LEU A 121 -5.17 2.39 -12.49
CA LEU A 121 -5.32 2.18 -13.94
C LEU A 121 -4.14 2.77 -14.71
N LEU A 122 -3.68 3.96 -14.34
CA LEU A 122 -2.51 4.59 -14.93
C LEU A 122 -1.25 3.76 -14.70
N GLY A 123 -1.06 3.22 -13.49
CA GLY A 123 0.07 2.34 -13.17
C GLY A 123 0.13 1.10 -14.05
N ILE A 124 -1.00 0.37 -14.17
CA ILE A 124 -1.09 -0.81 -15.04
C ILE A 124 -0.93 -0.42 -16.52
N PHE A 125 -1.53 0.69 -16.97
CA PHE A 125 -1.39 1.15 -18.34
C PHE A 125 0.07 1.41 -18.70
N ILE A 126 0.80 2.18 -17.89
CA ILE A 126 2.22 2.48 -18.11
C ILE A 126 3.05 1.20 -18.13
N GLN A 127 2.81 0.29 -17.19
CA GLN A 127 3.53 -0.99 -17.10
C GLN A 127 3.34 -1.88 -18.33
N GLU A 128 2.12 -1.93 -18.86
CA GLU A 128 1.79 -2.75 -20.03
C GLU A 128 2.25 -2.13 -21.36
N VAL A 129 2.20 -0.80 -21.47
CA VAL A 129 2.76 -0.06 -22.61
C VAL A 129 4.28 -0.28 -22.68
N ASP A 130 4.98 -0.17 -21.55
CA ASP A 130 6.42 -0.45 -21.47
C ASP A 130 6.74 -1.92 -21.81
N ARG A 131 5.86 -2.86 -21.41
CA ARG A 131 5.98 -4.28 -21.77
C ARG A 131 5.72 -4.55 -23.26
N LYS A 132 5.18 -3.58 -24.01
CA LYS A 132 4.74 -3.73 -25.41
C LYS A 132 3.67 -4.82 -25.58
N THR A 133 2.78 -4.94 -24.60
CA THR A 133 1.65 -5.87 -24.66
C THR A 133 0.68 -5.48 -25.77
N ASN A 134 -0.01 -6.46 -26.36
CA ASN A 134 -1.05 -6.20 -27.36
C ASN A 134 -2.13 -5.23 -26.80
N PRO A 135 -2.55 -4.18 -27.55
CA PRO A 135 -3.53 -3.20 -27.09
C PRO A 135 -4.85 -3.78 -26.56
N ILE A 136 -5.33 -4.88 -27.14
CA ILE A 136 -6.57 -5.56 -26.69
C ILE A 136 -6.35 -6.16 -25.29
N MET A 137 -5.19 -6.78 -25.05
CA MET A 137 -4.83 -7.32 -23.75
C MET A 137 -4.64 -6.20 -22.71
N ILE A 138 -4.12 -5.04 -23.11
CA ILE A 138 -4.04 -3.85 -22.25
C ILE A 138 -5.45 -3.45 -21.80
N PHE A 139 -6.37 -3.30 -22.74
CA PHE A 139 -7.76 -2.92 -22.44
C PHE A 139 -8.45 -3.92 -21.50
N LEU A 140 -8.33 -5.22 -21.76
CA LEU A 140 -8.89 -6.26 -20.90
C LEU A 140 -8.28 -6.22 -19.49
N ARG A 141 -6.96 -6.04 -19.37
CA ARG A 141 -6.28 -5.93 -18.06
C ARG A 141 -6.70 -4.69 -17.29
N LEU A 142 -6.98 -3.57 -17.96
CA LEU A 142 -7.50 -2.36 -17.30
C LEU A 142 -8.89 -2.61 -16.69
N ILE A 143 -9.79 -3.28 -17.42
CA ILE A 143 -11.12 -3.65 -16.90
C ILE A 143 -10.98 -4.59 -15.71
N VAL A 144 -10.16 -5.64 -15.84
CA VAL A 144 -9.93 -6.60 -14.77
C VAL A 144 -9.33 -5.91 -13.54
N THR A 145 -8.37 -5.00 -13.72
CA THR A 145 -7.76 -4.23 -12.63
C THR A 145 -8.79 -3.35 -11.93
N ALA A 146 -9.66 -2.67 -12.69
CA ALA A 146 -10.70 -1.82 -12.11
C ALA A 146 -11.60 -2.58 -11.13
N VAL A 147 -11.89 -3.86 -11.42
CA VAL A 147 -12.71 -4.72 -10.54
C VAL A 147 -11.89 -5.34 -9.42
N LEU A 148 -10.74 -5.97 -9.74
CA LEU A 148 -9.90 -6.66 -8.76
C LEU A 148 -9.35 -5.72 -7.69
N GLN A 149 -9.15 -4.44 -8.02
CA GLN A 149 -8.67 -3.45 -7.07
C GLN A 149 -9.55 -3.37 -5.81
N PHE A 150 -10.87 -3.45 -5.95
CA PHE A 150 -11.77 -3.42 -4.79
C PHE A 150 -11.60 -4.65 -3.89
N ILE A 151 -11.44 -5.82 -4.50
CA ILE A 151 -11.18 -7.07 -3.77
C ILE A 151 -9.83 -6.96 -3.05
N ALA A 152 -8.79 -6.46 -3.72
CA ALA A 152 -7.48 -6.25 -3.14
C ALA A 152 -7.52 -5.28 -1.94
N CYS A 153 -8.30 -4.20 -2.01
CA CYS A 153 -8.49 -3.26 -0.90
C CYS A 153 -9.09 -3.93 0.34
N VAL A 154 -10.11 -4.78 0.14
CA VAL A 154 -10.75 -5.52 1.24
C VAL A 154 -9.77 -6.50 1.87
N ILE A 155 -9.01 -7.24 1.05
CA ILE A 155 -7.99 -8.17 1.54
C ILE A 155 -6.89 -7.41 2.30
N GLU A 156 -6.47 -6.24 1.83
CA GLU A 156 -5.50 -5.39 2.52
C GLU A 156 -6.03 -4.91 3.88
N ALA A 157 -7.28 -4.46 3.94
CA ALA A 157 -7.93 -4.09 5.20
C ALA A 157 -7.95 -5.26 6.19
N MET A 158 -8.28 -6.47 5.73
CA MET A 158 -8.21 -7.69 6.53
C MET A 158 -6.78 -7.97 7.03
N ALA A 159 -5.77 -7.81 6.17
CA ALA A 159 -4.36 -8.01 6.55
C ALA A 159 -3.92 -7.09 7.68
N ILE A 160 -4.38 -5.85 7.67
CA ILE A 160 -4.00 -4.84 8.66
C ILE A 160 -4.77 -5.03 9.96
N MET A 161 -6.06 -5.35 9.90
CA MET A 161 -6.79 -5.76 11.10
C MET A 161 -6.17 -7.00 11.74
N TYR A 162 -5.77 -7.97 10.92
CA TYR A 162 -5.02 -9.13 11.38
C TYR A 162 -3.68 -8.73 12.03
N GLY A 163 -2.96 -7.76 11.48
CA GLY A 163 -1.73 -7.21 12.07
C GLY A 163 -1.94 -6.39 13.35
N ILE A 164 -3.08 -5.72 13.51
CA ILE A 164 -3.44 -4.98 14.73
C ILE A 164 -3.79 -5.95 15.85
N ILE A 165 -4.60 -6.98 15.56
CA ILE A 165 -5.07 -7.97 16.55
C ILE A 165 -3.94 -8.95 16.90
N PHE A 166 -3.21 -9.42 15.90
CA PHE A 166 -2.12 -10.38 16.05
C PHE A 166 -0.84 -9.80 15.43
N PRO A 167 -0.09 -8.93 16.11
CA PRO A 167 1.17 -8.42 15.58
C PRO A 167 2.20 -9.55 15.44
N PRO A 168 2.92 -9.68 14.31
CA PRO A 168 3.98 -10.69 14.17
C PRO A 168 5.10 -10.41 15.16
N ALA A 169 5.60 -11.43 15.84
CA ALA A 169 6.74 -11.30 16.75
C ALA A 169 8.02 -11.06 15.94
N ASP A 170 8.30 -11.93 14.95
CA ASP A 170 9.56 -12.00 14.21
C ASP A 170 9.38 -12.06 12.68
N PHE A 171 10.51 -11.97 11.96
CA PHE A 171 10.63 -12.02 10.52
C PHE A 171 10.37 -13.46 10.00
N ASP A 172 9.13 -13.78 9.66
CA ASP A 172 8.84 -15.00 8.90
C ASP A 172 9.43 -14.86 7.49
N VAL A 173 10.64 -15.39 7.28
CA VAL A 173 11.22 -15.57 5.95
C VAL A 173 10.34 -16.57 5.21
N ILE A 174 9.57 -16.09 4.23
CA ILE A 174 8.84 -16.95 3.32
C ILE A 174 9.89 -17.79 2.58
N ARG A 175 9.98 -19.07 2.91
CA ARG A 175 10.80 -20.03 2.16
C ARG A 175 10.26 -20.05 0.73
N LYS A 176 11.12 -19.68 -0.22
CA LYS A 176 10.84 -19.79 -1.66
C LYS A 176 10.64 -21.24 -2.05
#